data_AF-A0A9D4VG25-F1
#
_entry.id   AF-A0A9D4VG25-F1
#
_cell.length_a   1.000
_cell.length_b   1.000
_cell.length_c   1.000
_cell.angle_alpha   90.00
_cell.angle_beta   90.00
_cell.angle_gamma   90.00
#
_symmetry.space_group_name_H-M   'P 1'
#
loop_
_entity.id
_entity.type
_entity.pdbx_description
1 polymer ?
#
loop_
_entity_poly.entity_id
_entity_poly.type
_entity_poly.pdbx_seq_one_letter_code
_entity_poly.pdbx_strand_id
1 'polypeptide(L)'
;MLRPAHATCNTFCLCAKGNSELLYHSMSRAAALTTKAHVVQDGTSPPQVLPALPEHVNAAVLALRKGLVIAVPTDTLYGFAADACREEAIAKIYSIKGRDSINPLAVCLAHPDDFEKYSVTKHLPDGLLKDLFPGPVTAVLLRGEQSLLSKCLNPGICSIGIRIPNSTFIMQVAEAFGGALALTSANFLMQEKFPPPERDRKCF
;
A
#
# COMPACT_ATOMS: atom_id res chain seq x y z
N MET A 1 -12.72 -34.11 12.84
CA MET A 1 -13.02 -32.76 13.37
C MET A 1 -12.44 -31.74 12.40
N LEU A 2 -13.30 -30.96 11.74
CA LEU A 2 -12.84 -29.84 10.90
C LEU A 2 -12.49 -28.65 11.81
N ARG A 3 -11.35 -28.00 11.56
CA ARG A 3 -11.02 -26.73 12.23
C ARG A 3 -12.01 -25.66 11.71
N PRO A 4 -12.50 -24.74 12.56
CA PRO A 4 -13.32 -23.62 12.08
C PRO A 4 -12.48 -22.77 11.12
N ALA A 5 -13.10 -22.33 10.02
CA ALA A 5 -12.47 -21.41 9.09
C ALA A 5 -12.12 -20.10 9.80
N HIS A 6 -10.90 -19.60 9.60
CA HIS A 6 -10.56 -18.24 10.01
C HIS A 6 -11.50 -17.27 9.29
N ALA A 7 -12.30 -16.52 10.05
CA ALA A 7 -13.06 -15.41 9.50
C ALA A 7 -12.06 -14.36 8.99
N THR A 8 -11.87 -14.30 7.67
CA THR A 8 -11.06 -13.26 7.03
C THR A 8 -11.73 -11.91 7.31
N CYS A 9 -11.06 -11.06 8.11
CA CYS A 9 -11.48 -9.68 8.24
C CYS A 9 -11.38 -9.05 6.84
N ASN A 10 -12.53 -8.74 6.25
CA ASN A 10 -12.65 -8.29 4.87
C ASN A 10 -13.23 -6.88 4.82
N THR A 11 -12.61 -5.97 5.56
CA THR A 11 -12.95 -4.55 5.62
C THR A 11 -11.76 -3.69 5.23
N PHE A 12 -11.98 -2.45 4.79
CA PHE A 12 -10.93 -1.45 4.59
C PHE A 12 -11.26 -0.19 5.38
N CYS A 13 -10.25 0.60 5.75
CA CYS A 13 -10.41 1.82 6.54
C CYS A 13 -9.92 3.06 5.77
N LEU A 14 -10.70 4.13 5.78
CA LEU A 14 -10.30 5.44 5.25
C LEU A 14 -9.68 6.29 6.37
N CYS A 15 -8.53 6.94 6.11
CA CYS A 15 -7.88 7.83 7.08
C CYS A 15 -7.83 9.29 6.60
N ALA A 16 -8.56 10.18 7.28
CA ALA A 16 -8.62 11.59 6.93
C ALA A 16 -7.35 12.40 7.31
N LYS A 17 -6.67 12.07 8.42
CA LYS A 17 -5.45 12.77 8.89
C LYS A 17 -4.48 11.81 9.56
N GLY A 18 -3.17 12.05 9.36
CA GLY A 18 -2.06 11.18 9.79
C GLY A 18 -1.78 11.17 11.30
N ASN A 19 -2.79 10.81 12.10
CA ASN A 19 -2.63 10.51 13.52
C ASN A 19 -2.63 8.97 13.67
N SER A 20 -1.46 8.39 13.89
CA SER A 20 -1.21 6.94 13.80
C SER A 20 -2.07 6.12 14.77
N GLU A 21 -2.19 6.53 16.03
CA GLU A 21 -2.90 5.78 17.08
C GLU A 21 -4.35 5.42 16.72
N LEU A 22 -5.09 6.34 16.09
CA LEU A 22 -6.51 6.17 15.77
C LEU A 22 -6.77 5.07 14.73
N LEU A 23 -5.83 4.86 13.79
CA LEU A 23 -5.93 3.79 12.80
C LEU A 23 -5.83 2.42 13.46
N TYR A 24 -4.84 2.22 14.33
CA TYR A 24 -4.57 0.93 14.94
C TYR A 24 -5.56 0.55 16.04
N HIS A 25 -6.06 1.50 16.84
CA HIS A 25 -7.14 1.21 17.80
C HIS A 25 -8.43 0.79 17.10
N SER A 26 -8.67 1.30 15.90
CA SER A 26 -9.84 0.91 15.10
C SER A 26 -9.64 -0.45 14.42
N MET A 27 -8.43 -0.76 13.96
CA MET A 27 -8.09 -2.08 13.40
C MET A 27 -7.99 -3.18 14.47
N SER A 28 -7.43 -2.91 15.65
CA SER A 28 -7.40 -3.86 16.77
C SER A 28 -8.80 -4.17 17.31
N ARG A 29 -9.72 -3.18 17.28
CA ARG A 29 -11.14 -3.42 17.57
C ARG A 29 -11.83 -4.20 16.46
N ALA A 30 -11.57 -3.91 15.19
CA ALA A 30 -12.13 -4.65 14.05
C ALA A 30 -11.67 -6.12 14.00
N ALA A 31 -10.42 -6.40 14.38
CA ALA A 31 -9.89 -7.77 14.47
C ALA A 31 -10.51 -8.58 15.62
N ALA A 32 -11.00 -7.92 16.68
CA ALA A 32 -11.66 -8.54 17.82
C ALA A 32 -13.18 -8.69 17.68
N LEU A 33 -13.80 -8.05 16.68
CA LEU A 33 -15.26 -7.99 16.51
C LEU A 33 -15.68 -8.30 15.07
N THR A 34 -15.88 -9.59 14.81
CA THR A 34 -17.01 -9.99 13.96
C THR A 34 -18.27 -9.25 14.45
N THR A 35 -18.94 -8.53 13.55
CA THR A 35 -20.11 -7.67 13.85
C THR A 35 -19.84 -6.37 14.66
N LYS A 36 -19.06 -5.43 14.11
CA LYS A 36 -19.46 -4.01 13.88
C LYS A 36 -18.28 -3.12 13.43
N ALA A 37 -18.46 -2.41 12.31
CA ALA A 37 -17.55 -1.37 11.80
C ALA A 37 -17.84 0.01 12.44
N HIS A 38 -16.84 0.90 12.56
CA HIS A 38 -16.97 2.29 13.04
C HIS A 38 -16.45 3.32 11.98
N VAL A 39 -16.67 4.67 12.08
CA VAL A 39 -16.83 5.63 10.93
C VAL A 39 -16.02 6.98 10.97
N VAL A 40 -15.16 7.31 9.97
CA VAL A 40 -14.25 8.51 9.88
C VAL A 40 -14.78 9.54 8.97
N GLN A 41 -14.68 10.77 9.44
CA GLN A 41 -14.48 11.98 8.67
C GLN A 41 -13.68 12.98 9.54
N ASP A 42 -12.71 13.64 8.91
CA ASP A 42 -12.29 15.03 9.17
C ASP A 42 -12.25 15.52 10.63
N GLY A 43 -11.47 14.85 11.48
CA GLY A 43 -11.12 15.33 12.82
C GLY A 43 -12.30 15.52 13.79
N THR A 44 -13.50 15.05 13.43
CA THR A 44 -14.76 15.31 14.15
C THR A 44 -15.70 14.09 14.21
N SER A 45 -15.43 12.98 13.52
CA SER A 45 -16.26 11.74 13.55
C SER A 45 -15.40 10.48 13.20
N PRO A 46 -15.19 9.39 14.01
CA PRO A 46 -14.06 8.42 13.82
C PRO A 46 -14.32 6.86 13.74
N PRO A 47 -13.49 6.02 13.05
CA PRO A 47 -12.88 6.17 11.71
C PRO A 47 -13.30 5.10 10.60
N GLN A 48 -13.38 5.40 9.26
CA GLN A 48 -14.37 4.80 8.31
C GLN A 48 -13.97 3.45 7.78
N VAL A 49 -14.44 2.44 8.49
CA VAL A 49 -14.37 1.04 8.11
C VAL A 49 -15.57 0.69 7.22
N LEU A 50 -15.30 0.22 6.00
CA LEU A 50 -16.28 -0.28 5.04
C LEU A 50 -15.92 -1.73 4.65
N PRO A 51 -16.89 -2.58 4.25
CA PRO A 51 -16.59 -3.86 3.64
C PRO A 51 -15.70 -3.72 2.40
N ALA A 52 -14.70 -4.58 2.25
CA ALA A 52 -13.85 -4.66 1.07
C ALA A 52 -14.57 -5.38 -0.09
N LEU A 53 -15.63 -4.73 -0.57
CA LEU A 53 -16.55 -5.19 -1.62
C LEU A 53 -16.51 -4.24 -2.83
N PRO A 54 -16.82 -4.73 -4.06
CA PRO A 54 -16.74 -3.92 -5.28
C PRO A 54 -17.51 -2.58 -5.21
N GLU A 55 -18.67 -2.55 -4.56
CA GLU A 55 -19.48 -1.34 -4.34
C GLU A 55 -18.76 -0.20 -3.62
N HIS A 56 -17.73 -0.51 -2.80
CA HIS A 56 -16.98 0.46 -2.02
C HIS A 56 -15.64 0.87 -2.66
N VAL A 57 -15.27 0.29 -3.81
CA VAL A 57 -14.03 0.62 -4.55
C VAL A 57 -13.98 2.12 -4.87
N ASN A 58 -15.10 2.70 -5.31
CA ASN A 58 -15.19 4.14 -5.59
C ASN A 58 -14.91 5.02 -4.36
N ALA A 59 -15.31 4.59 -3.15
CA ALA A 59 -15.02 5.32 -1.92
C ALA A 59 -13.51 5.32 -1.59
N ALA A 60 -12.85 4.18 -1.79
CA ALA A 60 -11.39 4.06 -1.66
C ALA A 60 -10.65 4.94 -2.69
N VAL A 61 -11.05 4.89 -3.97
CA VAL A 61 -10.47 5.71 -5.05
C VAL A 61 -10.65 7.20 -4.79
N LEU A 62 -11.82 7.64 -4.32
CA LEU A 62 -12.06 9.04 -3.97
C LEU A 62 -11.19 9.51 -2.80
N ALA A 63 -10.94 8.66 -1.80
CA ALA A 63 -10.02 8.97 -0.71
C ALA A 63 -8.57 9.10 -1.19
N LEU A 64 -8.10 8.15 -2.02
CA LEU A 64 -6.76 8.20 -2.64
C LEU A 64 -6.58 9.48 -3.47
N ARG A 65 -7.58 9.85 -4.29
CA ARG A 65 -7.56 11.07 -5.11
C ARG A 65 -7.56 12.37 -4.27
N LYS A 66 -8.13 12.34 -3.05
CA LYS A 66 -8.01 13.39 -2.03
C LYS A 66 -6.66 13.37 -1.27
N GLY A 67 -5.72 12.52 -1.67
CA GLY A 67 -4.42 12.37 -1.01
C GLY A 67 -4.51 11.75 0.39
N LEU A 68 -5.56 10.98 0.67
CA LEU A 68 -5.73 10.25 1.93
C LEU A 68 -5.03 8.89 1.88
N VAL A 69 -4.79 8.32 3.06
CA VAL A 69 -4.27 6.96 3.21
C VAL A 69 -5.43 6.02 3.51
N ILE A 70 -5.43 4.84 2.90
CA ILE A 70 -6.41 3.78 3.13
C ILE A 70 -5.71 2.56 3.73
N ALA A 71 -6.36 1.82 4.63
CA ALA A 71 -5.89 0.51 5.10
C ALA A 71 -6.72 -0.58 4.43
N VAL A 72 -6.10 -1.48 3.67
CA VAL A 72 -6.75 -2.45 2.78
C VAL A 72 -6.28 -3.89 3.07
N PRO A 73 -7.13 -4.91 2.83
CA PRO A 73 -6.71 -6.30 2.87
C PRO A 73 -5.88 -6.64 1.62
N THR A 74 -4.71 -7.25 1.81
CA THR A 74 -3.96 -7.93 0.73
C THR A 74 -3.92 -9.44 0.97
N ASP A 75 -3.41 -10.16 -0.01
CA ASP A 75 -3.06 -11.59 0.03
C ASP A 75 -2.13 -12.05 1.18
N THR A 76 -1.46 -11.14 1.89
CA THR A 76 -0.45 -11.48 2.91
C THR A 76 -0.76 -10.87 4.26
N LEU A 77 -0.96 -9.55 4.31
CA LEU A 77 -1.33 -8.80 5.51
C LEU A 77 -2.23 -7.63 5.11
N TYR A 78 -2.83 -6.97 6.09
CA TYR A 78 -3.34 -5.63 5.85
C TYR A 78 -2.20 -4.69 5.45
N GLY A 79 -2.48 -3.77 4.52
CA GLY A 79 -1.53 -2.76 4.06
C GLY A 79 -2.11 -1.35 4.12
N PHE A 80 -1.27 -0.35 4.42
CA PHE A 80 -1.56 1.04 4.14
C PHE A 80 -1.22 1.35 2.68
N ALA A 81 -2.19 1.89 1.94
CA ALA A 81 -2.06 2.32 0.56
C ALA A 81 -2.34 3.82 0.42
N ALA A 82 -1.59 4.51 -0.44
CA ALA A 82 -1.82 5.89 -0.83
C ALA A 82 -1.32 6.14 -2.26
N ASP A 83 -1.65 7.29 -2.85
CA ASP A 83 -1.14 7.72 -4.16
C ASP A 83 0.41 7.76 -4.18
N ALA A 84 1.04 6.98 -5.08
CA ALA A 84 2.50 6.90 -5.17
C ALA A 84 3.16 8.10 -5.85
N CYS A 85 2.38 8.87 -6.61
CA CYS A 85 2.83 10.02 -7.38
C CYS A 85 2.73 11.33 -6.56
N ARG A 86 1.84 11.38 -5.56
CA ARG A 86 1.64 12.55 -4.69
C ARG A 86 2.49 12.52 -3.42
N GLU A 87 3.43 13.46 -3.33
CA GLU A 87 4.31 13.66 -2.17
C GLU A 87 3.58 13.74 -0.81
N GLU A 88 2.48 14.51 -0.75
CA GLU A 88 1.67 14.69 0.46
C GLU A 88 1.08 13.35 0.98
N ALA A 89 0.79 12.41 0.08
CA ALA A 89 0.23 11.11 0.39
C ALA A 89 1.33 10.16 0.92
N ILE A 90 2.52 10.20 0.30
CA ILE A 90 3.73 9.51 0.78
C ILE A 90 4.13 10.00 2.18
N ALA A 91 4.15 11.32 2.40
CA ALA A 91 4.48 11.90 3.70
C ALA A 91 3.52 11.45 4.81
N LYS A 92 2.23 11.25 4.49
CA LYS A 92 1.25 10.66 5.43
C LYS A 92 1.56 9.20 5.76
N ILE A 93 1.93 8.36 4.78
CA ILE A 93 2.34 6.97 5.05
C ILE A 93 3.54 6.92 6.00
N TYR A 94 4.60 7.70 5.73
CA TYR A 94 5.77 7.73 6.62
C TYR A 94 5.43 8.29 8.01
N SER A 95 4.57 9.31 8.09
CA SER A 95 4.08 9.83 9.38
C SER A 95 3.31 8.77 10.19
N ILE A 96 2.53 7.91 9.53
CA ILE A 96 1.82 6.79 10.16
C ILE A 96 2.80 5.69 10.63
N LYS A 97 3.90 5.47 9.88
CA LYS A 97 4.92 4.45 10.19
C LYS A 97 5.93 4.85 11.27
N GLY A 98 6.16 6.14 11.50
CA GLY A 98 7.09 6.66 12.50
C GLY A 98 8.36 7.30 11.90
N ARG A 99 9.04 8.14 12.70
CA ARG A 99 10.08 9.06 12.20
C ARG A 99 11.50 8.48 12.05
N ASP A 100 11.81 7.35 12.71
CA ASP A 100 13.20 6.97 12.96
C ASP A 100 13.85 6.06 11.89
N SER A 101 13.07 5.55 10.93
CA SER A 101 13.63 4.91 9.72
C SER A 101 12.64 4.97 8.55
N ILE A 102 13.10 5.55 7.44
CA ILE A 102 12.34 5.56 6.18
C ILE A 102 12.56 4.21 5.49
N ASN A 103 11.83 3.19 5.95
CA ASN A 103 11.82 1.89 5.29
C ASN A 103 11.20 2.00 3.89
N PRO A 104 11.74 1.33 2.86
CA PRO A 104 11.19 1.40 1.51
C PRO A 104 9.72 0.96 1.48
N LEU A 105 8.89 1.75 0.81
CA LEU A 105 7.52 1.41 0.45
C LEU A 105 7.56 0.63 -0.88
N ALA A 106 6.70 -0.38 -0.99
CA ALA A 106 6.45 -1.03 -2.27
C ALA A 106 5.53 -0.16 -3.14
N VAL A 107 5.53 -0.40 -4.45
CA VAL A 107 4.56 0.13 -5.39
C VAL A 107 3.59 -0.99 -5.77
N CYS A 108 2.32 -0.77 -5.50
CA CYS A 108 1.22 -1.62 -5.96
C CYS A 108 0.70 -1.11 -7.30
N LEU A 109 0.62 -2.00 -8.29
CA LEU A 109 0.03 -1.76 -9.61
C LEU A 109 -1.24 -2.59 -9.80
N ALA A 110 -2.00 -2.29 -10.87
CA ALA A 110 -3.17 -3.08 -11.27
C ALA A 110 -2.76 -4.25 -12.18
N HIS A 111 -1.98 -3.96 -13.24
CA HIS A 111 -1.60 -4.95 -14.26
C HIS A 111 -0.07 -5.10 -14.41
N PRO A 112 0.42 -6.29 -14.82
CA PRO A 112 1.83 -6.48 -15.16
C PRO A 112 2.32 -5.55 -16.28
N ASP A 113 1.43 -5.16 -17.20
CA ASP A 113 1.72 -4.25 -18.30
C ASP A 113 1.97 -2.79 -17.84
N ASP A 114 1.66 -2.44 -16.59
CA ASP A 114 1.98 -1.11 -16.03
C ASP A 114 3.44 -0.96 -15.58
N PHE A 115 4.21 -2.06 -15.48
CA PHE A 115 5.56 -2.04 -14.92
C PHE A 115 6.52 -1.10 -15.68
N GLU A 116 6.45 -1.07 -17.00
CA GLU A 116 7.32 -0.23 -17.85
C GLU A 116 7.09 1.28 -17.66
N LYS A 117 5.89 1.67 -17.19
CA LYS A 117 5.55 3.08 -16.89
C LYS A 117 6.32 3.61 -15.68
N TYR A 118 6.82 2.71 -14.82
CA TYR A 118 7.39 3.05 -13.52
C TYR A 118 8.82 2.51 -13.31
N SER A 119 9.25 1.49 -14.05
CA SER A 119 10.51 0.77 -13.88
C SER A 119 11.19 0.38 -15.20
N VAL A 120 12.48 0.10 -15.14
CA VAL A 120 13.25 -0.40 -16.28
C VAL A 120 13.03 -1.91 -16.43
N THR A 121 12.19 -2.32 -17.38
CA THR A 121 11.82 -3.73 -17.63
C THR A 121 12.56 -4.39 -18.79
N LYS A 122 13.22 -3.62 -19.67
CA LYS A 122 13.82 -4.08 -20.95
C LYS A 122 14.84 -5.23 -20.88
N HIS A 123 15.30 -5.58 -19.68
CA HIS A 123 16.27 -6.67 -19.44
C HIS A 123 15.59 -7.97 -18.98
N LEU A 124 14.27 -7.95 -18.75
CA LEU A 124 13.48 -9.10 -18.34
C LEU A 124 13.05 -9.92 -19.58
N PRO A 125 12.96 -11.25 -19.48
CA PRO A 125 12.31 -12.07 -20.50
C PRO A 125 10.85 -11.67 -20.71
N ASP A 126 10.39 -11.77 -21.96
CA ASP A 126 8.98 -11.61 -22.30
C ASP A 126 8.11 -12.59 -21.51
N GLY A 127 6.92 -12.15 -21.07
CA GLY A 127 5.99 -12.97 -20.30
C GLY A 127 6.30 -13.09 -18.79
N LEU A 128 7.55 -12.96 -18.34
CA LEU A 128 7.95 -13.21 -16.94
C LEU A 128 7.10 -12.45 -15.91
N LEU A 129 6.77 -11.19 -16.16
CA LEU A 129 5.94 -10.39 -15.25
C LEU A 129 4.48 -10.88 -15.20
N LYS A 130 3.96 -11.48 -16.28
CA LYS A 130 2.61 -12.06 -16.35
C LYS A 130 2.54 -13.43 -15.68
N ASP A 131 3.63 -14.18 -15.69
CA ASP A 131 3.76 -15.46 -14.97
C ASP A 131 3.89 -15.25 -13.45
N LEU A 132 4.49 -14.14 -13.02
CA LEU A 132 4.75 -13.82 -11.61
C LEU A 132 3.61 -13.06 -10.90
N PHE A 133 2.75 -12.36 -11.64
CA PHE A 133 1.75 -11.45 -11.07
C PHE A 133 0.35 -11.63 -11.68
N PRO A 134 -0.74 -11.56 -10.88
CA PRO A 134 -0.79 -11.21 -9.45
C PRO A 134 -0.29 -12.34 -8.52
N GLY A 135 0.39 -12.00 -7.43
CA GLY A 135 1.00 -13.00 -6.56
C GLY A 135 1.75 -12.49 -5.32
N PRO A 136 2.29 -13.42 -4.50
CA PRO A 136 2.96 -13.11 -3.24
C PRO A 136 4.39 -12.57 -3.38
N VAL A 137 4.88 -12.38 -4.61
CA VAL A 137 6.24 -11.92 -4.91
C VAL A 137 6.33 -10.39 -4.97
N THR A 138 7.54 -9.85 -4.98
CA THR A 138 7.82 -8.42 -5.20
C THR A 138 9.05 -8.31 -6.10
N ALA A 139 8.91 -7.65 -7.23
CA ALA A 139 9.99 -7.45 -8.18
C ALA A 139 10.77 -6.18 -7.82
N VAL A 140 12.07 -6.30 -7.53
CA VAL A 140 12.93 -5.15 -7.27
C VAL A 140 13.60 -4.73 -8.57
N LEU A 141 13.24 -3.57 -9.08
CA LEU A 141 13.67 -3.05 -10.39
C LEU A 141 14.22 -1.63 -10.24
N LEU A 142 15.04 -1.19 -11.18
CA LEU A 142 15.44 0.22 -11.26
C LEU A 142 14.23 1.09 -11.59
N ARG A 143 14.10 2.26 -10.94
CA ARG A 143 13.05 3.23 -11.28
C ARG A 143 13.27 3.75 -12.70
N GLY A 144 12.21 3.83 -13.49
CA GLY A 144 12.26 4.45 -14.82
C GLY A 144 12.48 5.96 -14.72
N GLU A 145 13.30 6.53 -15.60
CA GLU A 145 13.62 7.97 -15.60
C GLU A 145 12.39 8.86 -15.81
N GLN A 146 11.43 8.38 -16.61
CA GLN A 146 10.17 9.05 -16.92
C GLN A 146 9.03 8.69 -15.94
N SER A 147 9.34 7.97 -14.87
CA SER A 147 8.37 7.49 -13.87
C SER A 147 7.70 8.66 -13.14
N LEU A 148 6.36 8.66 -13.11
CA LEU A 148 5.56 9.66 -12.39
C LEU A 148 5.59 9.49 -10.85
N LEU A 149 6.27 8.47 -10.33
CA LEU A 149 6.42 8.23 -8.89
C LEU A 149 7.10 9.41 -8.20
N SER A 150 6.57 9.81 -7.04
CA SER A 150 7.14 10.91 -6.25
C SER A 150 8.62 10.67 -5.93
N LYS A 151 9.45 11.72 -5.99
CA LYS A 151 10.85 11.66 -5.54
C LYS A 151 10.95 11.40 -4.02
N CYS A 152 9.89 11.69 -3.27
CA CYS A 152 9.80 11.42 -1.84
C CYS A 152 9.39 9.97 -1.52
N LEU A 153 8.95 9.18 -2.51
CA LEU A 153 8.86 7.73 -2.38
C LEU A 153 10.28 7.16 -2.39
N ASN A 154 10.71 6.50 -1.32
CA ASN A 154 12.02 5.83 -1.18
C ASN A 154 13.21 6.77 -1.48
N PRO A 155 13.36 7.87 -0.72
CA PRO A 155 14.36 8.90 -0.99
C PRO A 155 15.79 8.34 -0.91
N GLY A 156 16.59 8.61 -1.94
CA GLY A 156 17.99 8.14 -2.03
C GLY A 156 18.15 6.69 -2.50
N ILE A 157 17.08 6.02 -2.94
CA ILE A 157 17.13 4.65 -3.46
C ILE A 157 16.74 4.66 -4.95
N CYS A 158 17.68 4.25 -5.82
CA CYS A 158 17.49 4.25 -7.28
C CYS A 158 16.60 3.06 -7.77
N SER A 159 16.33 2.07 -6.90
CA SER A 159 15.40 0.95 -7.16
C SER A 159 14.05 1.11 -6.45
N ILE A 160 13.04 0.38 -6.94
CA ILE A 160 11.70 0.27 -6.37
C ILE A 160 11.27 -1.21 -6.33
N GLY A 161 10.56 -1.60 -5.27
CA GLY A 161 9.89 -2.89 -5.20
C GLY A 161 8.46 -2.77 -5.73
N ILE A 162 8.15 -3.41 -6.85
CA ILE A 162 6.81 -3.44 -7.45
C ILE A 162 6.10 -4.76 -7.09
N ARG A 163 4.81 -4.67 -6.76
CA ARG A 163 3.96 -5.80 -6.41
C ARG A 163 2.56 -5.65 -7.03
N ILE A 164 1.93 -6.78 -7.35
CA ILE A 164 0.49 -6.87 -7.60
C ILE A 164 -0.06 -7.95 -6.67
N PRO A 165 -0.59 -7.57 -5.49
CA PRO A 165 -1.11 -8.53 -4.52
C PRO A 165 -2.32 -9.27 -5.09
N ASN A 166 -2.42 -10.58 -4.88
CA ASN A 166 -3.58 -11.37 -5.32
C ASN A 166 -4.78 -11.19 -4.35
N SER A 167 -5.31 -9.97 -4.30
CA SER A 167 -6.49 -9.58 -3.51
C SER A 167 -7.41 -8.73 -4.37
N THR A 168 -8.61 -9.26 -4.62
CA THR A 168 -9.61 -8.69 -5.54
C THR A 168 -9.88 -7.21 -5.27
N PHE A 169 -10.00 -6.82 -3.99
CA PHE A 169 -10.35 -5.45 -3.63
C PHE A 169 -9.22 -4.46 -3.95
N ILE A 170 -7.96 -4.74 -3.58
CA ILE A 170 -6.86 -3.81 -3.88
C ILE A 170 -6.52 -3.77 -5.38
N MET A 171 -6.68 -4.88 -6.11
CA MET A 171 -6.58 -4.89 -7.58
C MET A 171 -7.65 -3.99 -8.21
N GLN A 172 -8.92 -4.12 -7.80
CA GLN A 172 -10.01 -3.26 -8.27
C GLN A 172 -9.80 -1.77 -7.91
N VAL A 173 -9.24 -1.49 -6.73
CA VAL A 173 -8.90 -0.11 -6.31
C VAL A 173 -7.74 0.45 -7.12
N ALA A 174 -6.68 -0.31 -7.39
CA ALA A 174 -5.58 0.14 -8.24
C ALA A 174 -6.05 0.40 -9.68
N GLU A 175 -6.88 -0.49 -10.22
CA GLU A 175 -7.47 -0.37 -11.56
C GLU A 175 -8.35 0.88 -11.68
N ALA A 176 -9.33 1.04 -10.78
CA ALA A 176 -10.24 2.19 -10.79
C ALA A 176 -9.55 3.51 -10.38
N PHE A 177 -8.43 3.45 -9.65
CA PHE A 177 -7.58 4.61 -9.41
C PHE A 177 -6.86 5.04 -10.69
N GLY A 178 -6.35 4.08 -11.48
CA GLY A 178 -5.67 4.30 -12.76
C GLY A 178 -4.21 4.70 -12.63
N GLY A 179 -3.51 4.22 -11.60
CA GLY A 179 -2.12 4.57 -11.35
C GLY A 179 -1.48 3.81 -10.17
N ALA A 180 -0.19 4.08 -9.95
CA ALA A 180 0.59 3.48 -8.89
C ALA A 180 0.15 3.88 -7.48
N LEU A 181 0.05 2.90 -6.58
CA LEU A 181 -0.21 3.10 -5.15
C LEU A 181 1.03 2.73 -4.33
N ALA A 182 1.46 3.60 -3.42
CA ALA A 182 2.49 3.26 -2.45
C ALA A 182 1.88 2.34 -1.38
N LEU A 183 2.51 1.18 -1.13
CA LEU A 183 1.99 0.12 -0.28
C LEU A 183 3.02 -0.31 0.78
N THR A 184 2.58 -0.45 2.02
CA THR A 184 3.37 -1.03 3.13
C THR A 184 2.45 -1.76 4.09
N SER A 185 2.97 -2.70 4.90
CA SER A 185 2.16 -3.43 5.89
C SER A 185 1.52 -2.48 6.91
N ALA A 186 0.29 -2.76 7.35
CA ALA A 186 -0.42 -2.00 8.37
C ALA A 186 0.00 -2.38 9.80
N ASN A 187 1.29 -2.64 10.01
CA ASN A 187 1.90 -2.86 11.32
C ASN A 187 2.75 -1.66 11.73
N PHE A 188 2.74 -1.30 13.02
CA PHE A 188 3.74 -0.41 13.60
C PHE A 188 5.02 -1.18 13.85
N LEU A 189 6.15 -0.58 13.48
CA LEU A 189 7.45 -1.23 13.61
C LEU A 189 7.97 -1.11 15.05
N MET A 190 7.50 -2.02 15.91
CA MET A 190 8.33 -2.55 17.01
C MET A 190 9.24 -3.64 16.44
N GLN A 191 10.16 -3.28 15.54
CA GLN A 191 11.18 -4.18 15.00
C GLN A 191 12.56 -3.56 15.18
N GLU A 192 13.51 -4.39 15.58
CA GLU A 192 14.88 -3.95 15.85
C GLU A 192 15.58 -3.41 14.60
N LYS A 193 16.50 -2.49 14.84
CA LYS A 193 17.19 -1.72 13.82
C LYS A 193 18.17 -2.60 13.05
N PHE A 194 17.78 -3.10 11.88
CA PHE A 194 18.77 -3.49 10.89
C PHE A 194 19.47 -2.23 10.36
N PRO A 195 20.82 -2.20 10.28
CA PRO A 195 21.53 -1.06 9.71
C PRO A 195 21.15 -0.90 8.24
N PRO A 196 21.07 0.35 7.72
CA PRO A 196 20.79 0.57 6.31
C PRO A 196 21.87 -0.09 5.44
N PRO A 197 21.50 -0.68 4.29
CA PRO A 197 22.48 -1.23 3.36
C PRO A 197 23.47 -0.14 2.92
N GLU A 198 24.71 -0.55 2.64
CA GLU A 198 25.78 0.37 2.28
C GLU A 198 25.40 1.20 1.04
N ARG A 199 25.60 2.52 1.14
CA ARG A 199 25.20 3.44 0.07
C ARG A 199 26.23 3.41 -1.06
N ASP A 200 25.99 2.60 -2.07
CA ASP A 200 26.76 2.66 -3.32
C ASP A 200 26.60 4.03 -3.97
N ARG A 201 27.64 4.86 -3.87
CA ARG A 201 27.67 6.26 -4.34
C ARG A 201 27.89 6.35 -5.85
N LYS A 202 27.02 5.72 -6.65
CA LYS A 202 27.02 5.84 -8.13
C LYS A 202 25.59 5.82 -8.71
N CYS A 203 24.81 6.87 -8.43
CA CYS A 203 23.79 7.33 -9.36
C CYS A 203 24.25 8.74 -9.82
N PHE A 204 24.84 8.79 -11.01
CA PHE A 204 25.20 9.99 -11.78
C PHE A 204 24.27 10.07 -12.99
#